data_AF-A0A935MAU9-F1
#
_entry.id   AF-A0A935MAU9-F1
#
_cell.length_a   1.000
_cell.length_b   1.000
_cell.length_c   1.000
_cell.angle_alpha   90.00
_cell.angle_beta   90.00
_cell.angle_gamma   90.00
#
_symmetry.space_group_name_H-M   'P 1'
#
loop_
_entity.id
_entity.type
_entity.pdbx_description
1 polymer ?
#
loop_
_entity_poly.entity_id
_entity_poly.type
_entity_poly.pdbx_seq_one_letter_code
_entity_poly.pdbx_strand_id
1 'polypeptide(L)'
;MVFALGVNIIQAKPRTSRYELWWAFAHPFAALKVKKIYKKTSKLYDENSLKVKLDAYPSGGKLDAFRHAFYFAAFAQKIKPKKVLKLGKAHEKTNYLDFKKGKQEDGFAADSLSCEMDLLNNEVGVRLGRDNKKLSLEELKQKVLELVTVKDGIYYILRDKEGRFIDCNNNVIDMSIYKGKWHIPKCIAGFKAQLEIE
;
A
#
# COMPACT_ATOMS: atom_id res chain seq x y z
N MET A 1 -26.86 -22.55 8.84
CA MET A 1 -25.55 -22.49 9.52
C MET A 1 -24.60 -21.67 8.64
N VAL A 2 -24.48 -20.37 8.88
CA VAL A 2 -23.67 -19.46 8.06
C VAL A 2 -22.23 -19.49 8.60
N PHE A 3 -21.30 -20.08 7.84
CA PHE A 3 -19.88 -20.03 8.17
C PHE A 3 -19.35 -18.60 7.95
N ALA A 4 -19.28 -17.82 9.03
CA ALA A 4 -18.62 -16.52 9.05
C ALA A 4 -17.08 -16.70 9.01
N LEU A 5 -16.53 -16.88 7.81
CA LEU A 5 -15.08 -16.85 7.58
C LEU A 5 -14.60 -15.38 7.52
N GLY A 6 -14.47 -14.76 8.70
CA GLY A 6 -13.80 -13.47 8.86
C GLY A 6 -12.29 -13.61 8.60
N VAL A 7 -11.86 -13.35 7.37
CA VAL A 7 -10.44 -13.19 7.04
C VAL A 7 -10.11 -11.71 7.15
N ASN A 8 -9.68 -11.24 8.32
CA ASN A 8 -9.07 -9.92 8.47
C ASN A 8 -7.70 -9.95 7.77
N ILE A 9 -7.59 -9.29 6.63
CA ILE A 9 -6.39 -9.29 5.78
C ILE A 9 -5.52 -8.04 6.02
N ILE A 10 -6.04 -6.92 6.55
CA ILE A 10 -5.29 -5.69 6.87
C ILE A 10 -5.94 -5.03 8.13
N GLN A 11 -5.19 -4.61 9.16
CA GLN A 11 -5.69 -3.94 10.40
C GLN A 11 -6.12 -2.49 10.09
N ALA A 12 -7.10 -1.85 10.72
CA ALA A 12 -7.74 -2.06 12.03
C ALA A 12 -9.29 -1.96 11.97
N LYS A 13 -9.99 -2.94 12.60
CA LYS A 13 -11.46 -3.13 12.67
C LYS A 13 -12.21 -3.39 11.33
N PRO A 14 -13.29 -4.21 11.36
CA PRO A 14 -13.47 -5.26 10.37
C PRO A 14 -14.48 -4.85 9.29
N ARG A 15 -14.01 -4.65 8.07
CA ARG A 15 -14.83 -4.98 6.92
C ARG A 15 -13.92 -5.39 5.78
N THR A 16 -13.68 -6.70 5.68
CA THR A 16 -13.31 -7.27 4.39
C THR A 16 -14.39 -6.86 3.40
N SER A 17 -13.99 -6.11 2.38
CA SER A 17 -14.95 -5.59 1.43
C SER A 17 -15.54 -6.71 0.59
N ARG A 18 -16.61 -6.44 -0.15
CA ARG A 18 -17.14 -7.40 -1.13
C ARG A 18 -16.04 -7.93 -2.06
N TYR A 19 -15.09 -7.10 -2.50
CA TYR A 19 -14.08 -7.50 -3.47
C TYR A 19 -13.01 -8.39 -2.84
N GLU A 20 -12.56 -8.04 -1.63
CA GLU A 20 -11.62 -8.86 -0.88
C GLU A 20 -12.27 -10.17 -0.41
N LEU A 21 -13.54 -10.14 -0.03
CA LEU A 21 -14.35 -11.33 0.26
C LEU A 21 -14.44 -12.24 -0.96
N TRP A 22 -14.84 -11.69 -2.11
CA TRP A 22 -14.91 -12.45 -3.37
C TRP A 22 -13.55 -13.03 -3.76
N TRP A 23 -12.47 -12.27 -3.59
CA TRP A 23 -11.12 -12.78 -3.80
C TRP A 23 -10.78 -13.92 -2.85
N ALA A 24 -11.15 -13.81 -1.56
CA ALA A 24 -10.90 -14.84 -0.56
C ALA A 24 -11.71 -16.11 -0.83
N PHE A 25 -12.98 -15.98 -1.24
CA PHE A 25 -13.82 -17.11 -1.68
C PHE A 25 -13.24 -17.81 -2.92
N ALA A 26 -12.74 -17.04 -3.90
CA ALA A 26 -12.10 -17.61 -5.08
C ALA A 26 -10.72 -18.23 -4.78
N HIS A 27 -10.06 -17.82 -3.69
CA HIS A 27 -8.68 -18.21 -3.36
C HIS A 27 -8.47 -18.55 -1.87
N PRO A 28 -9.20 -19.54 -1.31
CA PRO A 28 -9.26 -19.77 0.14
C PRO A 28 -7.90 -20.11 0.76
N PHE A 29 -7.12 -20.98 0.12
CA PHE A 29 -5.76 -21.31 0.60
C PHE A 29 -4.80 -20.12 0.53
N ALA A 30 -4.96 -19.22 -0.45
CA ALA A 30 -4.16 -18.01 -0.52
C ALA A 30 -4.56 -17.03 0.59
N ALA A 31 -5.86 -16.86 0.85
CA ALA A 31 -6.37 -16.02 1.92
C ALA A 31 -5.88 -16.47 3.31
N LEU A 32 -5.85 -17.78 3.57
CA LEU A 32 -5.27 -18.32 4.82
C LEU A 32 -3.79 -17.99 4.96
N LYS A 33 -3.01 -18.11 3.87
CA LYS A 33 -1.59 -17.73 3.85
C LYS A 33 -1.39 -16.24 4.09
N VAL A 34 -2.16 -15.39 3.41
CA VAL A 34 -2.14 -13.93 3.61
C VAL A 34 -2.39 -13.60 5.08
N LYS A 35 -3.45 -14.13 5.69
CA LYS A 35 -3.77 -13.91 7.11
C LYS A 35 -2.62 -14.33 8.04
N LYS A 36 -1.94 -15.44 7.76
CA LYS A 36 -0.81 -15.92 8.56
C LYS A 36 0.44 -15.03 8.39
N ILE A 37 0.74 -14.62 7.16
CA ILE A 37 1.90 -13.78 6.84
C ILE A 37 1.69 -12.37 7.40
N TYR A 38 0.52 -11.79 7.18
CA TYR A 38 0.11 -10.48 7.67
C TYR A 38 0.41 -10.32 9.17
N LYS A 39 -0.01 -11.27 10.01
CA LYS A 39 0.24 -11.24 11.46
C LYS A 39 1.72 -11.18 11.84
N LYS A 40 2.62 -11.74 11.01
CA LYS A 40 4.06 -11.71 11.24
C LYS A 40 4.66 -10.41 10.71
N THR A 41 4.30 -10.05 9.48
CA THR A 41 4.74 -8.83 8.81
C THR A 41 4.35 -7.56 9.57
N SER A 42 3.13 -7.52 10.11
CA SER A 42 2.62 -6.39 10.91
C SER A 42 3.49 -6.10 12.12
N LYS A 43 3.88 -7.14 12.87
CA LYS A 43 4.76 -6.96 14.04
C LYS A 43 6.08 -6.28 13.70
N LEU A 44 6.62 -6.56 12.50
CA LEU A 44 7.87 -5.96 12.03
C LEU A 44 7.65 -4.55 11.48
N TYR A 45 6.48 -4.27 10.90
CA TYR A 45 6.09 -2.94 10.45
C TYR A 45 5.80 -1.99 11.62
N ASP A 46 5.23 -2.51 12.71
CA ASP A 46 4.84 -1.72 13.89
C ASP A 46 6.06 -1.28 14.73
N GLU A 47 7.28 -1.67 14.36
CA GLU A 47 8.51 -1.22 15.00
C GLU A 47 8.70 0.30 14.85
N ASN A 48 8.80 1.03 15.97
CA ASN A 48 8.99 2.48 15.97
C ASN A 48 10.22 2.95 15.18
N SER A 49 11.24 2.10 15.04
CA SER A 49 12.45 2.37 14.26
C SER A 49 12.14 2.72 12.79
N LEU A 50 11.09 2.14 12.21
CA LEU A 50 10.71 2.41 10.82
C LEU A 50 10.15 3.82 10.63
N LYS A 51 9.31 4.28 11.57
CA LYS A 51 8.74 5.63 11.56
C LYS A 51 9.83 6.70 11.68
N VAL A 52 10.85 6.43 12.49
CA VAL A 52 12.01 7.33 12.65
C VAL A 52 12.88 7.35 11.40
N LYS A 53 13.05 6.21 10.72
CA LYS A 53 13.97 6.06 9.58
C LYS A 53 13.41 6.59 8.26
N LEU A 54 12.10 6.53 8.04
CA LEU A 54 11.48 6.83 6.75
C LEU A 54 10.83 8.22 6.74
N ASP A 55 9.54 8.28 7.06
CA ASP A 55 8.80 9.47 7.40
C ASP A 55 7.67 9.08 8.36
N ALA A 56 7.05 10.08 8.98
CA ALA A 56 5.94 9.87 9.91
C ALA A 56 4.57 9.79 9.20
N TYR A 57 4.54 9.67 7.86
CA TYR A 57 3.29 9.76 7.10
C TYR A 57 2.69 8.37 6.87
N PRO A 58 1.61 7.99 7.58
CA PRO A 58 1.00 6.67 7.43
C PRO A 58 0.24 6.49 6.10
N SER A 59 0.03 7.58 5.35
CA SER A 59 -0.60 7.61 4.04
C SER A 59 0.17 8.51 3.07
N GLY A 60 0.44 7.98 1.88
CA GLY A 60 1.12 8.65 0.77
C GLY A 60 2.62 8.89 0.97
N GLY A 61 3.18 8.59 2.14
CA GLY A 61 4.61 8.77 2.42
C GLY A 61 5.46 7.55 2.07
N LYS A 62 6.76 7.66 2.38
CA LYS A 62 7.73 6.56 2.32
C LYS A 62 7.40 5.43 3.29
N LEU A 63 6.84 5.74 4.46
CA LEU A 63 6.39 4.71 5.40
C LEU A 63 5.22 3.89 4.82
N ASP A 64 4.28 4.56 4.16
CA ASP A 64 3.17 3.91 3.47
C ASP A 64 3.65 3.09 2.26
N ALA A 65 4.52 3.68 1.44
CA ALA A 65 5.16 2.99 0.33
C ALA A 65 5.89 1.71 0.78
N PHE A 66 6.65 1.79 1.87
CA PHE A 66 7.31 0.67 2.51
C PHE A 66 6.30 -0.41 2.93
N ARG A 67 5.18 -0.02 3.55
CA ARG A 67 4.10 -0.95 3.96
C ARG A 67 3.59 -1.73 2.76
N HIS A 68 3.19 -1.05 1.68
CA HIS A 68 2.67 -1.71 0.48
C HIS A 68 3.69 -2.67 -0.13
N ALA A 69 4.93 -2.22 -0.35
CA ALA A 69 5.98 -3.06 -0.91
C ALA A 69 6.32 -4.26 -0.02
N PHE A 70 6.46 -4.07 1.29
CA PHE A 70 6.87 -5.11 2.22
C PHE A 70 5.82 -6.21 2.39
N TYR A 71 4.54 -5.83 2.55
CA TYR A 71 3.46 -6.80 2.67
C TYR A 71 3.31 -7.62 1.40
N PHE A 72 3.35 -6.98 0.24
CA PHE A 72 3.20 -7.67 -1.03
C PHE A 72 4.42 -8.53 -1.39
N ALA A 73 5.62 -8.13 -0.98
CA ALA A 73 6.79 -8.98 -1.05
C ALA A 73 6.64 -10.23 -0.18
N ALA A 74 6.25 -10.08 1.09
CA ALA A 74 6.05 -11.19 2.00
C ALA A 74 4.96 -12.17 1.49
N PHE A 75 3.87 -11.66 0.92
CA PHE A 75 2.83 -12.49 0.29
C PHE A 75 3.38 -13.25 -0.93
N ALA A 76 4.11 -12.56 -1.82
CA ALA A 76 4.63 -13.14 -3.06
C ALA A 76 5.70 -14.23 -2.84
N GLN A 77 6.38 -14.26 -1.68
CA GLN A 77 7.27 -15.37 -1.33
C GLN A 77 6.53 -16.73 -1.26
N LYS A 78 5.24 -16.74 -0.89
CA LYS A 78 4.47 -17.97 -0.57
C LYS A 78 3.19 -18.16 -1.40
N ILE A 79 2.81 -17.14 -2.18
CA ILE A 79 1.57 -17.09 -2.98
C ILE A 79 1.93 -16.68 -4.41
N LYS A 80 1.23 -17.26 -5.40
CA LYS A 80 1.45 -16.92 -6.82
C LYS A 80 1.28 -15.40 -7.04
N PRO A 81 2.25 -14.70 -7.67
CA PRO A 81 2.21 -13.25 -7.92
C PRO A 81 0.88 -12.73 -8.46
N LYS A 82 0.32 -13.41 -9.47
CA LYS A 82 -0.99 -13.04 -10.06
C LYS A 82 -2.13 -12.97 -9.04
N LYS A 83 -2.13 -13.83 -8.02
CA LYS A 83 -3.17 -13.82 -6.97
C LYS A 83 -2.96 -12.65 -6.01
N VAL A 84 -1.71 -12.37 -5.65
CA VAL A 84 -1.36 -11.25 -4.76
C VAL A 84 -1.69 -9.92 -5.43
N LEU A 85 -1.36 -9.73 -6.72
CA LEU A 85 -1.74 -8.53 -7.47
C LEU A 85 -3.26 -8.35 -7.56
N LYS A 86 -4.02 -9.44 -7.74
CA LYS A 86 -5.49 -9.39 -7.70
C LYS A 86 -6.04 -8.99 -6.32
N LEU A 87 -5.34 -9.33 -5.23
CA LEU A 87 -5.70 -8.90 -3.88
C LEU A 87 -5.53 -7.38 -3.75
N GLY A 88 -4.39 -6.82 -4.17
CA GLY A 88 -4.18 -5.36 -4.16
C GLY A 88 -5.22 -4.62 -4.99
N LYS A 89 -5.53 -5.11 -6.20
CA LYS A 89 -6.63 -4.54 -7.01
C LYS A 89 -8.01 -4.66 -6.35
N ALA A 90 -8.25 -5.69 -5.54
CA ALA A 90 -9.48 -5.82 -4.79
C ALA A 90 -9.54 -4.84 -3.61
N HIS A 91 -8.39 -4.59 -2.98
CA HIS A 91 -8.23 -3.60 -1.92
C HIS A 91 -8.51 -2.19 -2.44
N GLU A 92 -7.86 -1.72 -3.50
CA GLU A 92 -8.11 -0.36 -4.02
C GLU A 92 -9.54 -0.14 -4.54
N LYS A 93 -10.18 -1.18 -5.07
CA LYS A 93 -11.61 -1.10 -5.43
C LYS A 93 -12.51 -0.91 -4.21
N THR A 94 -12.08 -1.38 -3.04
CA THR A 94 -12.73 -1.12 -1.76
C THR A 94 -12.59 0.34 -1.39
N ASN A 95 -11.36 0.87 -1.47
CA ASN A 95 -11.04 2.24 -1.10
C ASN A 95 -11.90 3.22 -1.92
N TYR A 96 -12.07 2.96 -3.22
CA TYR A 96 -13.01 3.73 -4.05
C TYR A 96 -14.48 3.62 -3.61
N LEU A 97 -14.95 2.44 -3.21
CA LEU A 97 -16.33 2.26 -2.72
C LEU A 97 -16.55 2.92 -1.36
N ASP A 98 -15.54 2.96 -0.51
CA ASP A 98 -15.60 3.58 0.80
C ASP A 98 -15.51 5.11 0.69
N PHE A 99 -14.68 5.63 -0.22
CA PHE A 99 -14.72 7.03 -0.65
C PHE A 99 -16.13 7.46 -1.07
N LYS A 100 -16.79 6.69 -1.94
CA LYS A 100 -18.18 6.97 -2.38
C LYS A 100 -19.20 7.00 -1.24
N LYS A 101 -18.89 6.34 -0.12
CA LYS A 101 -19.74 6.30 1.08
C LYS A 101 -19.32 7.31 2.14
N GLY A 102 -18.36 8.19 1.84
CA GLY A 102 -17.81 9.16 2.79
C GLY A 102 -17.03 8.51 3.93
N LYS A 103 -16.52 7.30 3.75
CA LYS A 103 -15.69 6.59 4.74
C LYS A 103 -14.22 6.89 4.54
N GLN A 104 -13.45 6.73 5.61
CA GLN A 104 -12.02 6.98 5.67
C GLN A 104 -11.23 5.68 5.87
N GLU A 105 -10.01 5.66 5.37
CA GLU A 105 -8.97 4.65 5.54
C GLU A 105 -7.80 5.29 6.31
N ASP A 106 -7.33 4.66 7.40
CA ASP A 106 -6.25 5.21 8.24
C ASP A 106 -6.46 6.68 8.68
N GLY A 107 -7.72 7.14 8.76
CA GLY A 107 -8.11 8.51 9.11
C GLY A 107 -8.14 9.50 7.92
N PHE A 108 -7.79 9.05 6.71
CA PHE A 108 -7.79 9.85 5.49
C PHE A 108 -8.84 9.33 4.49
N ALA A 109 -9.42 10.22 3.68
CA ALA A 109 -10.20 9.77 2.54
C ALA A 109 -9.22 9.29 1.46
N ALA A 110 -9.40 8.06 0.97
CA ALA A 110 -8.67 7.57 -0.19
C ALA A 110 -8.95 8.47 -1.41
N ASP A 111 -7.95 8.59 -2.28
CA ASP A 111 -8.03 9.31 -3.55
C ASP A 111 -7.35 8.51 -4.65
N SER A 112 -7.59 8.91 -5.90
CA SER A 112 -7.13 8.17 -7.07
C SER A 112 -5.62 7.97 -7.13
N LEU A 113 -4.83 8.98 -6.76
CA LEU A 113 -3.37 8.92 -6.88
C LEU A 113 -2.73 8.15 -5.73
N SER A 114 -3.31 8.22 -4.52
CA SER A 114 -2.88 7.34 -3.43
C SER A 114 -3.10 5.87 -3.80
N CYS A 115 -4.28 5.52 -4.32
CA CYS A 115 -4.55 4.15 -4.80
C CYS A 115 -3.60 3.71 -5.94
N GLU A 116 -3.23 4.63 -6.84
CA GLU A 116 -2.27 4.34 -7.91
C GLU A 116 -0.87 4.07 -7.36
N MET A 117 -0.39 4.92 -6.45
CA MET A 117 0.87 4.72 -5.73
C MET A 117 0.90 3.35 -5.02
N ASP A 118 -0.19 2.98 -4.33
CA ASP A 118 -0.31 1.71 -3.64
C ASP A 118 -0.22 0.53 -4.60
N LEU A 119 -0.90 0.59 -5.75
CA LEU A 119 -0.80 -0.45 -6.79
C LEU A 119 0.60 -0.59 -7.37
N LEU A 120 1.29 0.53 -7.61
CA LEU A 120 2.66 0.53 -8.12
C LEU A 120 3.62 -0.10 -7.10
N ASN A 121 3.49 0.26 -5.82
CA ASN A 121 4.31 -0.31 -4.74
C ASN A 121 3.99 -1.78 -4.46
N ASN A 122 2.72 -2.17 -4.57
CA ASN A 122 2.30 -3.57 -4.53
C ASN A 122 3.00 -4.39 -5.64
N GLU A 123 3.16 -3.83 -6.84
CA GLU A 123 3.90 -4.49 -7.93
C GLU A 123 5.39 -4.62 -7.63
N VAL A 124 6.04 -3.55 -7.14
CA VAL A 124 7.44 -3.56 -6.72
C VAL A 124 7.66 -4.65 -5.67
N GLY A 125 6.81 -4.69 -4.65
CA GLY A 125 6.81 -5.70 -3.61
C GLY A 125 6.67 -7.12 -4.16
N VAL A 126 5.68 -7.36 -5.02
CA VAL A 126 5.45 -8.68 -5.62
C VAL A 126 6.66 -9.17 -6.41
N ARG A 127 7.31 -8.30 -7.20
CA ARG A 127 8.53 -8.65 -7.96
C ARG A 127 9.65 -9.02 -6.99
N LEU A 128 9.92 -8.17 -5.99
CA LEU A 128 10.94 -8.42 -4.98
C LEU A 128 10.73 -9.75 -4.24
N GLY A 129 9.51 -10.00 -3.75
CA GLY A 129 9.18 -11.23 -3.01
C GLY A 129 9.23 -12.49 -3.87
N ARG A 130 8.83 -12.40 -5.14
CA ARG A 130 8.93 -13.50 -6.12
C ARG A 130 10.39 -13.92 -6.33
N ASP A 131 11.29 -12.94 -6.39
CA ASP A 131 12.70 -13.17 -6.70
C ASP A 131 13.49 -13.56 -5.44
N ASN A 132 12.96 -13.28 -4.25
CA ASN A 132 13.61 -13.52 -2.96
C ASN A 132 12.83 -14.51 -2.05
N LYS A 133 12.38 -15.65 -2.58
CA LYS A 133 11.49 -16.61 -1.86
C LYS A 133 12.06 -17.23 -0.57
N LYS A 134 13.38 -17.28 -0.46
CA LYS A 134 14.12 -17.94 0.62
C LYS A 134 14.51 -17.00 1.78
N LEU A 135 14.48 -15.69 1.55
CA LEU A 135 14.80 -14.72 2.59
C LEU A 135 13.82 -14.81 3.76
N SER A 136 14.34 -14.60 4.95
CA SER A 136 13.55 -14.32 6.14
C SER A 136 12.77 -13.01 5.98
N LEU A 137 11.75 -12.81 6.82
CA LEU A 137 11.00 -11.55 6.81
C LEU A 137 11.87 -10.36 7.20
N GLU A 138 12.89 -10.56 8.04
CA GLU A 138 13.84 -9.51 8.43
C GLU A 138 14.75 -9.12 7.27
N GLU A 139 15.33 -10.08 6.57
CA GLU A 139 16.14 -9.79 5.38
C GLU A 139 15.29 -9.12 4.28
N LEU A 140 14.04 -9.56 4.12
CA LEU A 140 13.12 -8.94 3.18
C LEU A 140 12.76 -7.50 3.60
N LYS A 141 12.58 -7.25 4.91
CA LYS A 141 12.37 -5.92 5.50
C LYS A 141 13.52 -4.99 5.13
N GLN A 142 14.76 -5.45 5.30
CA GLN A 142 15.95 -4.67 4.95
C GLN A 142 16.03 -4.37 3.45
N LYS A 143 15.73 -5.34 2.58
CA LYS A 143 15.69 -5.09 1.12
C LYS A 143 14.65 -4.03 0.73
N VAL A 144 13.47 -4.03 1.36
CA VAL A 144 12.46 -3.00 1.07
C VAL A 144 12.90 -1.65 1.63
N LEU A 145 13.55 -1.61 2.81
CA LEU A 145 14.14 -0.38 3.35
C LEU A 145 15.18 0.20 2.38
N GLU A 146 16.07 -0.62 1.82
CA GLU A 146 17.04 -0.20 0.81
C GLU A 146 16.34 0.46 -0.39
N LEU A 147 15.28 -0.16 -0.93
CA LEU A 147 14.50 0.40 -2.04
C LEU A 147 13.89 1.77 -1.71
N VAL A 148 13.38 1.95 -0.50
CA VAL A 148 12.78 3.22 -0.07
C VAL A 148 13.82 4.34 0.09
N THR A 149 15.06 3.98 0.40
CA THR A 149 16.17 4.94 0.59
C THR A 149 16.89 5.32 -0.69
N VAL A 150 16.89 4.45 -1.71
CA VAL A 150 17.53 4.72 -2.99
C VAL A 150 16.62 5.62 -3.84
N LYS A 151 17.23 6.55 -4.57
CA LYS A 151 16.53 7.42 -5.51
C LYS A 151 15.75 6.56 -6.51
N ASP A 152 14.48 6.91 -6.70
CA ASP A 152 13.58 6.24 -7.64
C ASP A 152 13.34 4.74 -7.35
N GLY A 153 13.65 4.25 -6.14
CA GLY A 153 13.47 2.85 -5.75
C GLY A 153 12.06 2.49 -5.26
N ILE A 154 11.20 3.48 -5.04
CA ILE A 154 9.79 3.28 -4.67
C ILE A 154 8.94 4.49 -5.05
N TYR A 155 7.60 4.34 -5.07
CA TYR A 155 6.67 5.42 -5.35
C TYR A 155 6.13 6.04 -4.06
N TYR A 156 6.03 7.36 -3.99
CA TYR A 156 5.42 8.09 -2.88
C TYR A 156 4.78 9.40 -3.35
N ILE A 157 3.86 9.97 -2.57
CA ILE A 157 3.24 11.26 -2.85
C ILE A 157 4.13 12.40 -2.35
N LEU A 158 4.36 13.39 -3.22
CA LEU A 158 5.14 14.57 -2.87
C LEU A 158 4.47 15.45 -1.82
N ARG A 159 5.32 15.99 -0.94
CA ARG A 159 4.96 16.95 0.10
C ARG A 159 6.03 18.03 0.19
N ASP A 160 5.63 19.21 0.66
CA ASP A 160 6.57 20.26 1.03
C ASP A 160 7.25 19.98 2.39
N LYS A 161 8.08 20.92 2.86
CA LYS A 161 8.82 20.81 4.12
C LYS A 161 7.88 20.82 5.34
N GLU A 162 6.70 21.39 5.20
CA GLU A 162 5.66 21.43 6.23
C GLU A 162 4.76 20.17 6.21
N GLY A 163 4.98 19.26 5.25
CA GLY A 163 4.22 18.02 5.09
C GLY A 163 2.90 18.17 4.36
N ARG A 164 2.62 19.32 3.74
CA ARG A 164 1.43 19.55 2.91
C ARG A 164 1.63 18.90 1.55
N PHE A 165 0.56 18.35 0.98
CA PHE A 165 0.62 17.78 -0.36
C PHE A 165 0.91 18.86 -1.40
N ILE A 166 1.75 18.51 -2.39
CA ILE A 166 2.05 19.37 -3.54
C ILE A 166 1.68 18.69 -4.86
N ASP A 167 1.36 19.49 -5.87
CA ASP A 167 1.17 19.04 -7.23
C ASP A 167 2.52 18.83 -7.96
N CYS A 168 2.48 18.39 -9.22
CA CYS A 168 3.72 18.14 -9.98
C CYS A 168 4.45 19.42 -10.42
N ASN A 169 3.87 20.60 -10.18
CA ASN A 169 4.49 21.90 -10.40
C ASN A 169 5.02 22.52 -9.09
N ASN A 170 5.06 21.74 -8.00
CA ASN A 170 5.44 22.18 -6.65
C ASN A 170 4.49 23.20 -6.00
N ASN A 171 3.25 23.32 -6.45
CA ASN A 171 2.24 24.14 -5.78
C ASN A 171 1.60 23.37 -4.62
N VAL A 172 1.39 24.04 -3.49
CA VAL A 172 0.68 23.48 -2.34
C VAL A 172 -0.79 23.25 -2.68
N ILE A 173 -1.28 22.05 -2.40
CA ILE A 173 -2.68 21.66 -2.62
C ILE A 173 -3.51 22.02 -1.40
N ASP A 174 -4.46 22.92 -1.57
CA ASP A 174 -5.49 23.18 -0.55
C ASP A 174 -6.50 22.03 -0.51
N MET A 175 -6.33 21.13 0.45
CA MET A 175 -7.18 19.96 0.64
C MET A 175 -8.65 20.31 0.96
N SER A 176 -8.95 21.54 1.40
CA SER A 176 -10.33 21.96 1.65
C SER A 176 -11.16 22.01 0.36
N ILE A 177 -10.52 22.40 -0.77
CA ILE A 177 -11.12 22.46 -2.11
C ILE A 177 -11.43 21.05 -2.67
N TYR A 178 -10.72 20.04 -2.17
CA TYR A 178 -10.83 18.65 -2.61
C TYR A 178 -11.64 17.75 -1.68
N LYS A 179 -12.31 18.33 -0.68
CA LYS A 179 -13.20 17.58 0.21
C LYS A 179 -14.27 16.85 -0.60
N GLY A 180 -14.30 15.52 -0.49
CA GLY A 180 -15.25 14.68 -1.22
C GLY A 180 -14.96 14.53 -2.72
N LYS A 181 -13.76 14.90 -3.20
CA LYS A 181 -13.31 14.66 -4.58
C LYS A 181 -12.39 13.44 -4.63
N TRP A 182 -12.62 12.58 -5.63
CA TRP A 182 -11.81 11.37 -5.84
C TRP A 182 -10.47 11.70 -6.48
N HIS A 183 -10.49 12.66 -7.42
CA HIS A 183 -9.32 13.11 -8.13
C HIS A 183 -8.76 14.35 -7.44
N ILE A 184 -7.57 14.20 -6.87
CA ILE A 184 -6.79 15.25 -6.23
C ILE A 184 -5.49 15.34 -7.01
N PRO A 185 -5.03 16.54 -7.44
CA PRO A 185 -3.87 16.69 -8.32
C PRO A 185 -2.55 16.56 -7.54
N LYS A 186 -2.42 15.53 -6.71
CA LYS A 186 -1.16 15.15 -6.05
C LYS A 186 -0.11 14.80 -7.10
N CYS A 187 1.16 14.76 -6.69
CA CYS A 187 2.21 14.23 -7.54
C CYS A 187 2.80 12.95 -6.96
N ILE A 188 2.89 11.89 -7.78
CA ILE A 188 3.64 10.68 -7.45
C ILE A 188 5.09 10.89 -7.88
N ALA A 189 6.03 10.76 -6.95
CA ALA A 189 7.47 10.68 -7.22
C ALA A 189 7.96 9.23 -7.14
N GLY A 190 9.09 8.91 -7.79
CA GLY A 190 9.68 7.57 -7.79
C GLY A 190 10.16 7.11 -9.17
N PHE A 191 10.10 5.79 -9.41
CA PHE A 191 10.62 5.03 -10.58
C PHE A 191 10.36 5.61 -11.98
N LYS A 192 9.50 6.62 -12.13
CA LYS A 192 9.29 7.39 -13.37
C LYS A 192 8.77 8.81 -13.11
N ALA A 193 9.58 9.64 -12.44
CA ALA A 193 9.45 11.10 -12.53
C ALA A 193 10.37 11.71 -13.63
N GLN A 194 11.02 10.87 -14.45
CA GLN A 194 11.83 11.29 -15.60
C GLN A 194 11.24 10.75 -16.92
N LEU A 195 10.09 11.29 -17.33
CA LEU A 195 9.62 11.19 -18.71
C LEU A 195 9.12 12.54 -19.27
N GLU A 196 9.62 13.66 -18.73
CA GLU A 196 9.41 14.99 -19.32
C GLU A 196 10.62 15.91 -19.16
N ILE A 197 11.84 15.43 -19.48
CA ILE A 197 12.96 16.30 -19.91
C ILE A 197 13.87 15.46 -20.83
N GLU A 198 13.45 15.25 -22.07
CA GLU A 198 14.32 15.17 -23.26
C GLU A 198 13.71 16.06 -24.34
#